data_AF-A0A0M0HTX8-F1
#
_entry.id   AF-A0A0M0HTX8-F1
#
_cell.length_a   1.000
_cell.length_b   1.000
_cell.length_c   1.000
_cell.angle_alpha   90.00
_cell.angle_beta   90.00
_cell.angle_gamma   90.00
#
_symmetry.space_group_name_H-M   'P 1'
#
loop_
_entity.id
_entity.type
_entity.pdbx_description
1 polymer ?
#
loop_
_entity_poly.entity_id
_entity_poly.type
_entity_poly.pdbx_seq_one_letter_code
_entity_poly.pdbx_strand_id
1 'polypeptide(L)'
;MYKKLTLVSLLLSWPLCSYSANLTEMNFQWLMENQTKVEKILSSDNSSDAIPVINTLGTLWKYKDGAIWVEVAPSIATALMFHNKSMLTWFGKHPQAWQDWLSDFPTALFTNWSGDSSETKQLEALREQMLSHFQQHAQSGTDPTLVEMNRALYRRLLESEIREID
;
A
#
# COMPACT_ATOMS: atom_id res chain seq x y z
N MET A 1 -32.05 -29.95 -56.91
CA MET A 1 -30.87 -29.85 -56.01
C MET A 1 -30.48 -28.39 -55.89
N TYR A 2 -30.97 -27.69 -54.85
CA TYR A 2 -30.65 -26.27 -54.64
C TYR A 2 -29.48 -26.16 -53.65
N LYS A 3 -28.31 -25.73 -54.12
CA LYS A 3 -27.20 -25.32 -53.24
C LYS A 3 -27.41 -23.86 -52.85
N LYS A 4 -27.78 -23.61 -51.60
CA LYS A 4 -27.71 -22.28 -50.99
C LYS A 4 -26.25 -21.97 -50.69
N LEU A 5 -25.68 -20.97 -51.37
CA LEU A 5 -24.43 -20.34 -50.94
C LEU A 5 -24.77 -19.30 -49.86
N THR A 6 -24.49 -19.63 -48.61
CA THR A 6 -24.47 -18.66 -47.52
C THR A 6 -23.06 -18.10 -47.41
N LEU A 7 -22.86 -16.87 -47.85
CA LEU A 7 -21.63 -16.12 -47.61
C LEU A 7 -21.67 -15.64 -46.15
N VAL A 8 -20.99 -16.35 -45.26
CA VAL A 8 -20.79 -15.88 -43.88
C VAL A 8 -19.58 -14.97 -43.89
N SER A 9 -19.83 -13.66 -43.85
CA SER A 9 -18.83 -12.64 -43.58
C SER A 9 -18.31 -12.82 -42.15
N LEU A 10 -17.20 -13.56 -42.01
CA LEU A 10 -16.37 -13.56 -40.82
C LEU A 10 -15.75 -12.17 -40.67
N LEU A 11 -16.46 -11.28 -39.99
CA LEU A 11 -15.84 -10.16 -39.30
C LEU A 11 -14.90 -10.76 -38.26
N LEU A 12 -13.62 -10.88 -38.63
CA LEU A 12 -12.52 -11.10 -37.71
C LEU A 12 -12.50 -9.90 -36.75
N SER A 13 -13.29 -10.00 -35.68
CA SER A 13 -13.05 -9.25 -34.45
C SER A 13 -11.75 -9.80 -33.86
N TRP A 14 -10.62 -9.36 -34.39
CA TRP A 14 -9.37 -9.47 -33.65
C TRP A 14 -9.61 -8.75 -32.32
N PRO A 15 -9.40 -9.40 -31.17
CA PRO A 15 -9.26 -8.64 -29.96
C PRO A 15 -8.04 -7.75 -30.21
N LEU A 16 -8.28 -6.45 -30.38
CA LEU A 16 -7.28 -5.47 -30.06
C LEU A 16 -7.00 -5.72 -28.57
N CYS A 17 -6.05 -6.60 -28.27
CA CYS A 17 -5.34 -6.55 -27.00
C CYS A 17 -4.61 -5.22 -27.04
N SER A 18 -5.33 -4.15 -26.69
CA SER A 18 -4.74 -2.89 -26.33
C SER A 18 -3.89 -3.21 -25.11
N TYR A 19 -2.59 -3.42 -25.31
CA TYR A 19 -1.61 -3.31 -24.24
C TYR A 19 -1.56 -1.82 -23.86
N SER A 20 -2.60 -1.35 -23.17
CA SER A 20 -2.51 -0.12 -22.42
C SER A 20 -1.65 -0.49 -21.22
N ALA A 21 -0.38 -0.09 -21.23
CA ALA A 21 0.42 -0.13 -20.02
C ALA A 21 -0.35 0.65 -18.95
N ASN A 22 -0.90 -0.06 -17.97
CA ASN A 22 -1.60 0.56 -16.86
C ASN A 22 -0.52 1.27 -16.02
N LEU A 23 -0.68 2.57 -15.76
CA LEU A 23 0.26 3.34 -14.96
C LEU A 23 0.49 2.69 -13.59
N THR A 24 -0.53 2.03 -13.02
CA THR A 24 -0.40 1.24 -11.78
C THR A 24 0.60 0.10 -11.94
N GLU A 25 0.51 -0.66 -13.04
CA GLU A 25 1.43 -1.78 -13.32
C GLU A 25 2.87 -1.27 -13.50
N MET A 26 3.06 -0.19 -14.26
CA MET A 26 4.39 0.41 -14.45
C MET A 26 4.99 0.88 -13.12
N ASN A 27 4.19 1.53 -12.28
CA ASN A 27 4.63 1.98 -10.96
C ASN A 27 4.96 0.80 -10.04
N PHE A 28 4.21 -0.30 -10.16
CA PHE A 28 4.42 -1.49 -9.36
C PHE A 28 5.70 -2.20 -9.76
N GLN A 29 5.93 -2.42 -11.06
CA GLN A 29 7.19 -2.97 -11.56
C GLN A 29 8.38 -2.11 -11.15
N TRP A 30 8.26 -0.78 -11.28
CA TRP A 30 9.29 0.13 -10.81
C TRP A 30 9.58 -0.03 -9.31
N LEU A 31 8.55 -0.16 -8.47
CA LEU A 31 8.72 -0.38 -7.03
C LEU A 31 9.50 -1.68 -6.77
N MET A 32 9.11 -2.78 -7.41
CA MET A 32 9.77 -4.08 -7.24
C MET A 32 11.24 -4.05 -7.67
N GLU A 33 11.55 -3.37 -8.77
CA GLU A 33 12.93 -3.21 -9.26
C GLU A 33 13.78 -2.28 -8.38
N ASN A 34 13.16 -1.40 -7.60
CA ASN A 34 13.83 -0.33 -6.85
C ASN A 34 13.60 -0.42 -5.34
N GLN A 35 13.13 -1.55 -4.81
CA GLN A 35 12.69 -1.69 -3.41
C GLN A 35 13.74 -1.21 -2.40
N THR A 36 14.99 -1.69 -2.48
CA THR A 36 16.07 -1.25 -1.58
C THR A 36 16.34 0.26 -1.65
N LYS A 37 16.22 0.86 -2.84
CA LYS A 37 16.40 2.29 -3.02
C LYS A 37 15.22 3.06 -2.42
N VAL A 38 14.01 2.57 -2.61
CA VAL A 38 12.78 3.13 -2.02
C VAL A 38 12.87 3.13 -0.50
N GLU A 39 13.21 2.01 0.11
CA GLU A 39 13.36 1.90 1.57
C GLU A 39 14.44 2.85 2.11
N LYS A 40 15.56 2.98 1.41
CA LYS A 40 16.62 3.94 1.76
C LYS A 40 16.13 5.39 1.70
N ILE A 41 15.35 5.75 0.68
CA ILE A 41 14.78 7.10 0.55
C ILE A 41 13.80 7.36 1.70
N LEU A 42 12.88 6.42 1.94
CA LEU A 42 11.83 6.55 2.95
C LEU A 42 12.36 6.54 4.39
N SER A 43 13.50 5.91 4.64
CA SER A 43 14.12 5.87 5.97
C SER A 43 15.13 7.00 6.18
N SER A 44 15.23 7.94 5.24
CA SER A 44 16.12 9.10 5.35
C SER A 44 15.37 10.33 5.86
N ASP A 45 16.08 11.28 6.46
CA ASP A 45 15.45 12.54 6.89
C ASP A 45 15.12 13.49 5.72
N ASN A 46 15.47 13.14 4.47
CA ASN A 46 15.23 13.99 3.31
C ASN A 46 13.79 13.87 2.78
N SER A 47 12.92 14.71 3.34
CA SER A 47 11.51 14.77 2.91
C SER A 47 11.32 15.11 1.43
N SER A 48 12.26 15.82 0.78
CA SER A 48 12.09 16.20 -0.63
C SER A 48 12.21 15.02 -1.59
N ASP A 49 13.12 14.09 -1.31
CA ASP A 49 13.30 12.86 -2.09
C ASP A 49 12.18 11.85 -1.82
N ALA A 50 11.61 11.88 -0.61
CA ALA A 50 10.53 10.99 -0.21
C ALA A 50 9.17 11.36 -0.82
N ILE A 51 8.92 12.63 -1.14
CA ILE A 51 7.62 13.07 -1.68
C ILE A 51 7.22 12.34 -2.98
N PRO A 52 8.09 12.24 -4.00
CA PRO A 52 7.78 11.46 -5.20
C PRO A 52 7.45 10.00 -4.89
N VAL A 53 8.21 9.37 -4.00
CA VAL A 53 8.00 7.98 -3.57
C VAL A 53 6.65 7.83 -2.88
N ILE A 54 6.32 8.72 -1.93
CA ILE A 54 5.02 8.75 -1.23
C ILE A 54 3.85 8.87 -2.22
N ASN A 55 3.97 9.74 -3.23
CA ASN A 55 2.94 9.88 -4.25
C ASN A 55 2.75 8.60 -5.07
N THR A 56 3.85 7.92 -5.42
CA THR A 56 3.81 6.62 -6.11
C THR A 56 3.15 5.55 -5.25
N LEU A 57 3.57 5.42 -3.99
CA LEU A 57 3.02 4.44 -3.04
C LEU A 57 1.52 4.66 -2.78
N GLY A 58 1.12 5.91 -2.54
CA GLY A 58 -0.29 6.26 -2.38
C GLY A 58 -1.10 5.94 -3.64
N THR A 59 -0.55 6.21 -4.83
CA THR A 59 -1.20 5.88 -6.11
C THR A 59 -1.37 4.37 -6.26
N LEU A 60 -0.33 3.59 -5.97
CA LEU A 60 -0.40 2.12 -5.96
C LEU A 60 -1.44 1.61 -4.97
N TRP A 61 -1.50 2.16 -3.77
CA TRP A 61 -2.51 1.78 -2.77
C TRP A 61 -3.93 2.12 -3.21
N LYS A 62 -4.14 3.29 -3.80
CA LYS A 62 -5.46 3.73 -4.26
C LYS A 62 -6.01 2.87 -5.39
N TYR A 63 -5.15 2.45 -6.29
CA TYR A 63 -5.52 1.64 -7.46
C TYR A 63 -5.08 0.18 -7.32
N LYS A 64 -4.83 -0.28 -6.09
CA LYS A 64 -4.39 -1.64 -5.78
C LYS A 64 -5.39 -2.65 -6.35
N ASP A 65 -4.87 -3.63 -7.07
CA ASP A 65 -5.57 -4.85 -7.46
C ASP A 65 -4.71 -6.08 -7.13
N GLY A 66 -5.34 -7.25 -7.11
CA GLY A 66 -4.65 -8.51 -6.83
C GLY A 66 -3.85 -8.48 -5.52
N ALA A 67 -2.54 -8.74 -5.61
CA ALA A 67 -1.62 -8.83 -4.48
C ALA A 67 -0.81 -7.53 -4.22
N ILE A 68 -0.99 -6.48 -5.03
CA ILE A 68 -0.20 -5.22 -4.92
C ILE A 68 -0.25 -4.64 -3.50
N TRP A 69 -1.38 -4.79 -2.83
CA TRP A 69 -1.59 -4.25 -1.49
C TRP A 69 -0.65 -4.82 -0.43
N VAL A 70 -0.32 -6.12 -0.50
CA VAL A 70 0.61 -6.75 0.45
C VAL A 70 2.02 -6.23 0.24
N GLU A 71 2.45 -6.11 -1.02
CA GLU A 71 3.81 -5.70 -1.38
C GLU A 71 4.08 -4.20 -1.12
N VAL A 72 3.05 -3.36 -1.26
CA VAL A 72 3.16 -1.91 -1.08
C VAL A 72 3.06 -1.50 0.39
N ALA A 73 2.35 -2.29 1.21
CA ALA A 73 2.07 -1.92 2.60
C ALA A 73 3.32 -1.67 3.45
N PRO A 74 4.39 -2.50 3.40
CA PRO A 74 5.61 -2.25 4.18
C PRO A 74 6.23 -0.88 3.89
N SER A 75 6.30 -0.49 2.61
CA SER A 75 6.83 0.82 2.21
C SER A 75 5.94 1.96 2.70
N ILE A 76 4.61 1.80 2.70
CA ILE A 76 3.70 2.80 3.29
C ILE A 76 3.90 2.90 4.80
N ALA A 77 4.08 1.77 5.49
CA ALA A 77 4.35 1.76 6.93
C ALA A 77 5.65 2.53 7.25
N THR A 78 6.73 2.30 6.50
CA THR A 78 7.97 3.09 6.61
C THR A 78 7.70 4.57 6.36
N ALA A 79 6.96 4.93 5.31
CA ALA A 79 6.61 6.32 5.04
C ALA A 79 5.80 6.97 6.17
N LEU A 80 4.90 6.23 6.82
CA LEU A 80 4.14 6.71 7.98
C LEU A 80 5.03 6.91 9.22
N MET A 81 6.09 6.11 9.38
CA MET A 81 7.02 6.21 10.52
C MET A 81 8.07 7.32 10.36
N PHE A 82 8.58 7.56 9.15
CA PHE A 82 9.66 8.53 8.93
C PHE A 82 9.18 9.85 8.30
N HIS A 83 8.11 9.79 7.52
CA HIS A 83 7.53 10.93 6.82
C HIS A 83 6.03 11.09 7.13
N ASN A 84 5.66 10.84 8.40
CA ASN A 84 4.29 10.81 8.93
C ASN A 84 3.39 11.90 8.34
N LYS A 85 3.81 13.18 8.48
CA LYS A 85 3.05 14.32 7.99
C LYS A 85 2.77 14.24 6.48
N SER A 86 3.76 13.88 5.68
CA SER A 86 3.63 13.82 4.22
C SER A 86 2.69 12.70 3.78
N MET A 87 2.87 11.50 4.34
CA MET A 87 2.02 10.36 4.01
C MET A 87 0.56 10.56 4.49
N LEU A 88 0.37 11.09 5.70
CA LEU A 88 -0.98 11.42 6.19
C LEU A 88 -1.63 12.57 5.42
N THR A 89 -0.85 13.57 4.99
CA THR A 89 -1.37 14.64 4.10
C THR A 89 -1.86 14.05 2.78
N TRP A 90 -1.15 13.07 2.22
CA TRP A 90 -1.58 12.36 1.03
C TRP A 90 -2.89 11.62 1.29
N PHE A 91 -2.97 10.82 2.35
CA PHE A 91 -4.21 10.11 2.73
C PHE A 91 -5.39 11.05 3.02
N GLY A 92 -5.14 12.21 3.63
CA GLY A 92 -6.17 13.23 3.87
C GLY A 92 -6.81 13.76 2.60
N LYS A 93 -6.10 13.73 1.46
CA LYS A 93 -6.64 14.07 0.13
C LYS A 93 -7.34 12.89 -0.55
N HIS A 94 -7.21 11.69 -0.02
CA HIS A 94 -7.77 10.46 -0.57
C HIS A 94 -8.51 9.63 0.50
N PRO A 95 -9.66 10.09 1.01
CA PRO A 95 -10.34 9.47 2.15
C PRO A 95 -10.68 7.99 1.97
N GLN A 96 -11.06 7.55 0.76
CA GLN A 96 -11.32 6.13 0.51
C GLN A 96 -10.05 5.30 0.67
N ALA A 97 -8.93 5.74 0.08
CA ALA A 97 -7.64 5.07 0.21
C ALA A 97 -7.19 4.97 1.68
N TRP A 98 -7.52 5.98 2.49
CA TRP A 98 -7.29 5.97 3.93
C TRP A 98 -8.15 4.94 4.68
N GLN A 99 -9.44 4.84 4.36
CA GLN A 99 -10.31 3.83 4.97
C GLN A 99 -9.85 2.42 4.61
N ASP A 100 -9.50 2.20 3.35
CA ASP A 100 -8.93 0.92 2.90
C ASP A 100 -7.63 0.61 3.64
N TRP A 101 -6.75 1.61 3.82
CA TRP A 101 -5.52 1.44 4.60
C TRP A 101 -5.84 0.93 6.02
N LEU A 102 -6.70 1.62 6.76
CA LEU A 102 -7.06 1.23 8.13
C LEU A 102 -7.70 -0.16 8.21
N SER A 103 -8.45 -0.57 7.19
CA SER A 103 -9.02 -1.92 7.09
C SER A 103 -7.93 -2.97 6.92
N ASP A 104 -7.04 -2.75 5.94
CA ASP A 104 -6.27 -3.83 5.31
C ASP A 104 -4.83 -3.94 5.85
N PHE A 105 -4.24 -2.83 6.34
CA PHE A 105 -2.84 -2.84 6.77
C PHE A 105 -2.51 -3.92 7.83
N PRO A 106 -3.40 -4.25 8.80
CA PRO A 106 -3.07 -5.28 9.78
C PRO A 106 -2.80 -6.62 9.14
N THR A 107 -3.62 -7.03 8.16
CA THR A 107 -3.39 -8.29 7.45
C THR A 107 -2.18 -8.17 6.51
N ALA A 108 -1.96 -7.01 5.90
CA ALA A 108 -0.82 -6.79 5.01
C ALA A 108 0.52 -6.86 5.74
N LEU A 109 0.58 -6.32 6.97
CA LEU A 109 1.83 -6.13 7.72
C LEU A 109 2.05 -7.19 8.80
N PHE A 110 1.00 -7.72 9.41
CA PHE A 110 1.10 -8.56 10.61
C PHE A 110 0.59 -9.97 10.38
N THR A 111 0.87 -10.52 9.21
CA THR A 111 0.61 -11.95 8.93
C THR A 111 1.95 -12.66 8.78
N ASN A 112 2.17 -13.70 9.60
CA ASN A 112 3.30 -14.60 9.46
C ASN A 112 3.01 -15.57 8.31
N TRP A 113 3.62 -15.30 7.16
CA TRP A 113 3.44 -16.14 5.96
C TRP A 113 4.40 -17.32 5.91
N SER A 114 5.52 -17.29 6.65
CA SER A 114 6.49 -18.40 6.65
C SER A 114 6.13 -19.54 7.61
N GLY A 115 5.30 -19.26 8.61
CA GLY A 115 5.06 -20.17 9.74
C GLY A 115 6.25 -20.26 10.72
N ASP A 116 7.29 -19.45 10.54
CA ASP A 116 8.44 -19.41 11.44
C ASP A 116 8.16 -18.51 12.64
N SER A 117 8.32 -19.05 13.85
CA SER A 117 8.26 -18.28 15.10
C SER A 117 9.22 -17.08 15.17
N SER A 118 10.30 -17.08 14.39
CA SER A 118 11.23 -15.95 14.30
C SER A 118 10.58 -14.75 13.59
N GLU A 119 9.72 -15.01 12.59
CA GLU A 119 8.95 -13.98 11.89
C GLU A 119 7.90 -13.37 12.82
N THR A 120 7.17 -14.19 13.59
CA THR A 120 6.20 -13.70 14.59
C THR A 120 6.83 -12.64 15.51
N LYS A 121 8.04 -12.90 16.03
CA LYS A 121 8.75 -11.94 16.89
C LYS A 121 9.12 -10.64 16.18
N GLN A 122 9.49 -10.70 14.90
CA GLN A 122 9.81 -9.51 14.11
C GLN A 122 8.57 -8.66 13.86
N LEU A 123 7.44 -9.30 13.58
CA LEU A 123 6.16 -8.64 13.38
C LEU A 123 5.65 -7.99 14.68
N GLU A 124 5.81 -8.66 15.83
CA GLU A 124 5.52 -8.07 17.15
C GLU A 124 6.38 -6.83 17.40
N ALA A 125 7.69 -6.91 17.15
CA ALA A 125 8.60 -5.78 17.33
C ALA A 125 8.25 -4.60 16.41
N LEU A 126 7.86 -4.86 15.16
CA LEU A 126 7.38 -3.82 14.24
C LEU A 126 6.10 -3.16 14.77
N ARG A 127 5.13 -3.98 15.24
CA ARG A 127 3.87 -3.47 15.79
C ARG A 127 4.12 -2.59 17.01
N GLU A 128 4.99 -2.98 17.93
CA GLU A 128 5.36 -2.18 19.10
C GLU A 128 6.01 -0.84 18.73
N GLN A 129 6.93 -0.85 17.76
CA GLN A 129 7.55 0.37 17.25
C GLN A 129 6.51 1.32 16.65
N MET A 130 5.60 0.81 15.83
CA MET A 130 4.50 1.58 15.26
C MET A 130 3.57 2.15 16.35
N LEU A 131 3.19 1.34 17.34
CA LEU A 131 2.35 1.79 18.47
C LEU A 131 2.98 2.97 19.21
N SER A 132 4.26 2.85 19.59
CA SER A 132 4.98 3.90 20.27
C SER A 132 5.03 5.19 19.44
N HIS A 133 5.36 5.06 18.16
CA HIS A 133 5.45 6.18 17.22
C HIS A 133 4.12 6.93 17.08
N PHE A 134 3.02 6.22 16.78
CA PHE A 134 1.72 6.89 16.56
C PHE A 134 1.08 7.40 17.85
N GLN A 135 1.37 6.78 19.01
CA GLN A 135 0.96 7.32 20.31
C GLN A 135 1.57 8.71 20.55
N GLN A 136 2.87 8.87 20.28
CA GLN A 136 3.55 10.15 20.42
C GLN A 136 2.94 11.21 19.48
N HIS A 137 2.74 10.87 18.20
CA HIS A 137 2.15 11.79 17.21
C HIS A 137 0.68 12.14 17.50
N ALA A 138 -0.08 11.24 18.11
CA ALA A 138 -1.45 11.48 18.56
C ALA A 138 -1.57 12.51 19.70
N GLN A 139 -0.46 12.82 20.38
CA GLN A 139 -0.42 13.72 21.55
C GLN A 139 0.29 15.05 21.28
N SER A 140 1.13 15.14 20.23
CA SER A 140 2.10 16.23 20.06
C SER A 140 1.93 17.06 18.77
N GLY A 141 0.84 16.88 18.03
CA GLY A 141 0.60 17.58 16.76
C GLY A 141 -0.14 18.92 16.89
N THR A 142 0.13 19.84 15.94
CA THR A 142 -0.56 21.14 15.83
C THR A 142 -1.70 21.14 14.81
N ASP A 143 -1.71 20.20 13.86
CA ASP A 143 -2.79 20.03 12.89
C ASP A 143 -3.83 19.02 13.46
N PRO A 144 -5.06 19.46 13.78
CA PRO A 144 -6.07 18.58 14.38
C PRO A 144 -6.43 17.38 13.50
N THR A 145 -6.39 17.54 12.17
CA THR A 145 -6.72 16.48 11.22
C THR A 145 -5.67 15.38 11.28
N LEU A 146 -4.39 15.76 11.21
CA LEU A 146 -3.28 14.80 11.28
C LEU A 146 -3.20 14.13 12.65
N VAL A 147 -3.53 14.85 13.73
CA VAL A 147 -3.62 14.27 15.08
C VAL A 147 -4.70 13.18 15.12
N GLU A 148 -5.88 13.44 14.57
CA GLU A 148 -6.96 12.45 14.56
C GLU A 148 -6.64 11.24 13.68
N MET A 149 -5.97 11.44 12.55
CA MET A 149 -5.49 10.32 11.72
C MET A 149 -4.46 9.47 12.45
N ASN A 150 -3.51 10.07 13.19
CA ASN A 150 -2.57 9.34 14.03
C ASN A 150 -3.28 8.57 15.16
N ARG A 151 -4.33 9.14 15.76
CA ARG A 151 -5.16 8.42 16.75
C ARG A 151 -5.90 7.23 16.13
N ALA A 152 -6.37 7.36 14.90
CA ALA A 152 -7.02 6.25 14.19
C ALA A 152 -6.03 5.10 13.91
N LEU A 153 -4.80 5.42 13.48
CA LEU A 153 -3.73 4.40 13.33
C LEU A 153 -3.41 3.73 14.64
N TYR A 154 -3.20 4.51 15.70
CA TYR A 154 -2.89 3.99 17.01
C TYR A 154 -3.98 3.05 17.53
N ARG A 155 -5.26 3.44 17.43
CA ARG A 155 -6.40 2.59 17.80
C ARG A 155 -6.44 1.30 16.99
N ARG A 156 -6.29 1.40 15.66
CA ARG A 156 -6.33 0.22 14.80
C ARG A 156 -5.16 -0.74 15.05
N LEU A 157 -3.98 -0.23 15.38
CA LEU A 157 -2.83 -1.02 15.79
C LEU A 157 -3.06 -1.73 17.13
N LEU A 158 -3.70 -1.08 18.11
CA LEU A 158 -4.05 -1.71 19.38
C LEU A 158 -4.96 -2.92 19.18
N GLU A 159 -5.87 -2.83 18.21
CA GLU A 159 -6.81 -3.89 17.83
C GLU A 159 -6.21 -4.95 16.89
N SER A 160 -5.01 -4.71 16.34
CA SER A 160 -4.36 -5.69 15.47
C SER A 160 -3.60 -6.74 16.28
N GLU A 161 -3.52 -7.95 15.74
CA GLU A 161 -2.76 -9.06 16.29
C GLU A 161 -1.86 -9.64 15.18
N ILE A 162 -0.83 -10.38 15.56
CA ILE A 162 -0.06 -11.14 14.58
C ILE A 162 -0.90 -12.35 14.19
N ARG A 163 -1.23 -12.45 12.91
CA ARG A 163 -1.94 -13.57 12.32
C ARG A 163 -0.96 -14.66 11.94
N GLU A 164 -1.18 -15.87 12.40
CA GLU A 164 -0.49 -17.06 11.91
C GLU A 164 -1.35 -17.73 10.82
N ILE A 165 -0.69 -18.28 9.79
CA ILE A 165 -1.35 -19.08 8.76
C ILE A 165 -1.08 -20.55 9.08
N ASP A 166 -2.17 -21.29 9.31
CA ASP A 166 -2.17 -22.74 9.52
C ASP A 166 -1.79 -23.52 8.25
#